data_AF-A0A9N7TZF3-F1
#
_entry.id   AF-A0A9N7TZF3-F1
#
_cell.length_a   1.000
_cell.length_b   1.000
_cell.length_c   1.000
_cell.angle_alpha   90.00
_cell.angle_beta   90.00
_cell.angle_gamma   90.00
#
_symmetry.space_group_name_H-M   'P 1'
#
loop_
_entity.id
_entity.type
_entity.pdbx_description
1 polymer ?
#
loop_
_entity_poly.entity_id
_entity_poly.type
_entity_poly.pdbx_seq_one_letter_code
_entity_poly.pdbx_strand_id
1 'polypeptide(L)'
;PYSKPVVTLEPESNLRPGDEVALTCVAYGGFPEAGVIWQDGRGRNLTDNITTSVVANEEGLFTLTSMLSVVLEPNSTYSCQLINPLLGEEGFAFVTITGQNIAFPPVALWVTVGLAVCLLVLLIALAAVCRRKIKETCEEARREAEEAKELEDEESKTGQLMSTWSSRVKAKRIKEPGPDGEQEMSLAGNPSPPIHQPGDYFQRPLQNVKAALSRR
;
A
#
# COMPACT_ATOMS: atom_id res chain seq x y z
N PRO A 1 33.54 -27.46 -45.56
CA PRO A 1 32.51 -27.31 -44.49
C PRO A 1 32.40 -25.83 -44.12
N TYR A 2 31.24 -25.38 -43.64
CA TYR A 2 31.05 -23.99 -43.22
C TYR A 2 31.94 -23.64 -42.01
N SER A 3 32.29 -22.36 -41.87
CA SER A 3 32.85 -21.84 -40.63
C SER A 3 31.82 -21.97 -39.49
N LYS A 4 32.29 -21.91 -38.24
CA LYS A 4 31.38 -21.77 -37.10
C LYS A 4 30.51 -20.52 -37.28
N PRO A 5 29.17 -20.61 -37.21
CA PRO A 5 28.33 -19.45 -37.39
C PRO A 5 28.51 -18.47 -36.22
N VAL A 6 28.43 -17.17 -36.53
CA VAL A 6 28.51 -16.08 -35.56
C VAL A 6 27.21 -15.30 -35.62
N VAL A 7 26.60 -15.03 -34.46
CA VAL A 7 25.41 -14.17 -34.39
C VAL A 7 25.75 -12.86 -33.73
N THR A 8 25.32 -11.77 -34.33
CA THR A 8 25.41 -10.39 -33.83
C THR A 8 24.01 -9.81 -33.61
N LEU A 9 23.94 -8.76 -32.79
CA LEU A 9 22.69 -8.09 -32.39
C LEU A 9 22.82 -6.61 -32.68
N GLU A 10 21.84 -6.02 -33.38
CA GLU A 10 21.80 -4.59 -33.66
C GLU A 10 20.49 -3.95 -33.15
N PRO A 11 20.56 -2.87 -32.35
CA PRO A 11 21.77 -2.23 -31.80
C PRO A 11 22.39 -3.00 -30.62
N GLU A 12 23.72 -2.96 -30.46
CA GLU A 12 24.43 -3.70 -29.39
C GLU A 12 24.27 -3.11 -27.97
N SER A 13 23.75 -1.88 -27.84
CA SER A 13 23.70 -1.16 -26.57
C SER A 13 22.39 -0.41 -26.34
N ASN A 14 22.10 -0.08 -25.07
CA ASN A 14 20.91 0.65 -24.62
C ASN A 14 19.56 -0.04 -24.86
N LEU A 15 19.59 -1.36 -25.06
CA LEU A 15 18.42 -2.18 -25.28
C LEU A 15 17.52 -2.26 -24.05
N ARG A 16 16.21 -2.10 -24.27
CA ARG A 16 15.16 -2.24 -23.28
C ARG A 16 14.21 -3.36 -23.69
N PRO A 17 13.55 -4.03 -22.73
CA PRO A 17 12.45 -4.94 -23.06
C PRO A 17 11.38 -4.20 -23.87
N GLY A 18 10.95 -4.78 -24.97
CA GLY A 18 10.01 -4.17 -25.92
C GLY A 18 10.68 -3.47 -27.11
N ASP A 19 11.99 -3.29 -27.12
CA ASP A 19 12.70 -2.77 -28.29
C ASP A 19 12.72 -3.82 -29.41
N GLU A 20 12.54 -3.36 -30.65
CA GLU A 20 12.72 -4.21 -31.83
C GLU A 20 14.21 -4.25 -32.21
N VAL A 21 14.73 -5.47 -32.36
CA VAL A 21 16.15 -5.71 -32.68
C VAL A 21 16.30 -6.68 -33.83
N ALA A 22 17.40 -6.53 -34.56
CA ALA A 22 17.80 -7.44 -35.62
C ALA A 22 18.93 -8.35 -35.14
N LEU A 23 18.73 -9.66 -35.29
CA LEU A 23 19.73 -10.70 -35.04
C LEU A 23 20.30 -11.15 -36.37
N THR A 24 21.61 -11.07 -36.55
CA THR A 24 22.28 -11.43 -37.81
C THR A 24 23.21 -12.62 -37.59
N CYS A 25 22.93 -13.73 -38.25
CA CYS A 25 23.73 -14.95 -38.23
C CYS A 25 24.54 -15.07 -39.52
N VAL A 26 25.85 -15.26 -39.43
CA VAL A 26 26.75 -15.35 -40.59
C VAL A 26 27.66 -16.57 -40.51
N ALA A 27 27.82 -17.27 -41.63
CA ALA A 27 28.75 -18.39 -41.80
C ALA A 27 29.37 -18.39 -43.20
N TYR A 28 30.65 -18.77 -43.31
CA TYR A 28 31.46 -18.59 -44.51
C TYR A 28 32.00 -19.91 -45.07
N GLY A 29 32.34 -19.92 -46.36
CA GLY A 29 33.22 -20.92 -46.99
C GLY A 29 32.63 -22.33 -47.10
N GLY A 30 31.30 -22.46 -47.09
CA GLY A 30 30.64 -23.76 -47.10
C GLY A 30 30.23 -24.24 -48.49
N PHE A 31 29.95 -25.54 -48.63
CA PHE A 31 29.38 -26.11 -49.84
C PHE A 31 28.53 -27.34 -49.48
N PRO A 32 27.40 -27.56 -50.15
CA PRO A 32 26.72 -26.67 -51.11
C PRO A 32 25.96 -25.58 -50.34
N GLU A 33 25.00 -24.91 -50.98
CA GLU A 33 24.09 -23.96 -50.30
C GLU A 33 23.46 -24.60 -49.04
N ALA A 34 23.59 -23.91 -47.90
CA ALA A 34 23.05 -24.33 -46.61
C ALA A 34 21.70 -23.69 -46.31
N GLY A 35 20.88 -24.43 -45.55
CA GLY A 35 19.69 -23.89 -44.89
C GLY A 35 20.02 -23.31 -43.51
N VAL A 36 19.06 -22.56 -42.96
CA VAL A 36 19.14 -21.99 -41.62
C VAL A 36 17.82 -22.20 -40.87
N ILE A 37 17.91 -22.53 -39.59
CA ILE A 37 16.77 -22.56 -38.67
C ILE A 37 17.06 -21.60 -37.53
N TRP A 38 16.09 -20.74 -37.24
CA TRP A 38 16.08 -19.93 -36.04
C TRP A 38 15.18 -20.54 -34.97
N GLN A 39 15.66 -20.59 -33.73
CA GLN A 39 14.86 -21.04 -32.59
C GLN A 39 15.02 -20.10 -31.40
N ASP A 40 13.97 -19.96 -30.60
CA ASP A 40 14.08 -19.33 -29.28
C ASP A 40 14.56 -20.32 -28.20
N GLY A 41 14.80 -19.82 -26.99
CA GLY A 41 15.22 -20.63 -25.84
C GLY A 41 14.20 -21.67 -25.37
N ARG A 42 12.99 -21.67 -25.93
CA ARG A 42 11.94 -22.68 -25.69
C ARG A 42 11.89 -23.73 -26.82
N GLY A 43 12.71 -23.59 -27.85
CA GLY A 43 12.72 -24.44 -29.03
C GLY A 43 11.62 -24.11 -30.05
N ARG A 44 10.95 -22.96 -29.93
CA ARG A 44 9.98 -22.53 -30.96
C ARG A 44 10.73 -22.10 -32.21
N ASN A 45 10.29 -22.61 -33.35
CA ASN A 45 10.86 -22.24 -34.65
C ASN A 45 10.42 -20.81 -35.04
N LEU A 46 11.38 -19.96 -35.38
CA LEU A 46 11.21 -18.57 -35.81
C LEU A 46 11.57 -18.36 -37.28
N THR A 47 11.84 -19.44 -38.02
CA THR A 47 12.34 -19.41 -39.41
C THR A 47 11.31 -18.86 -40.40
N ASP A 48 10.03 -18.75 -40.02
CA ASP A 48 8.96 -18.30 -40.91
C ASP A 48 9.09 -16.82 -41.32
N ASN A 49 9.74 -15.98 -40.49
CA ASN A 49 9.88 -14.54 -40.74
C ASN A 49 11.33 -14.08 -40.64
N ILE A 50 12.18 -14.66 -41.50
CA ILE A 50 13.60 -14.33 -41.58
C ILE A 50 13.96 -13.83 -42.96
N THR A 51 14.99 -12.99 -43.03
CA THR A 51 15.61 -12.58 -44.30
C THR A 51 16.92 -13.33 -44.46
N THR A 52 17.00 -14.24 -45.42
CA THR A 52 18.20 -15.05 -45.67
C THR A 52 18.80 -14.71 -47.03
N SER A 53 20.13 -14.59 -47.06
CA SER A 53 20.95 -14.32 -48.23
C SER A 53 22.07 -15.35 -48.32
N VAL A 54 22.27 -15.92 -49.49
CA VAL A 54 23.36 -16.86 -49.77
C VAL A 54 24.12 -16.38 -50.99
N VAL A 55 25.44 -16.23 -50.86
CA VAL A 55 26.31 -15.72 -51.93
C VAL A 55 27.49 -16.66 -52.13
N ALA A 56 27.74 -17.07 -53.37
CA ALA A 56 28.92 -17.85 -53.74
C ALA A 56 30.10 -16.94 -54.10
N ASN A 57 31.32 -17.33 -53.70
CA ASN A 57 32.56 -16.69 -54.13
C ASN A 57 33.08 -17.30 -55.46
N GLU A 58 34.20 -16.80 -55.96
CA GLU A 58 34.81 -17.26 -57.23
C GLU A 58 35.27 -18.73 -57.17
N GLU A 59 35.59 -19.23 -55.96
CA GLU A 59 35.93 -20.62 -55.71
C GLU A 59 34.71 -21.56 -55.62
N GLY A 60 33.49 -21.02 -55.74
CA GLY A 60 32.24 -21.78 -55.65
C GLY A 60 31.81 -22.13 -54.22
N LEU A 61 32.40 -21.50 -53.21
CA LEU A 61 32.03 -21.62 -51.80
C LEU A 61 30.98 -20.57 -51.42
N PHE A 62 30.01 -21.00 -50.61
CA PHE A 62 28.87 -20.19 -50.18
C PHE A 62 29.11 -19.52 -48.83
N THR A 63 28.68 -18.27 -48.74
CA THR A 63 28.50 -17.49 -47.52
C THR A 63 27.02 -17.32 -47.26
N LEU A 64 26.58 -17.66 -46.06
CA LEU A 64 25.20 -17.55 -45.59
C LEU A 64 25.10 -16.37 -44.61
N THR A 65 24.12 -15.51 -44.83
CA THR A 65 23.74 -14.43 -43.92
C THR A 65 22.23 -14.51 -43.69
N SER A 66 21.79 -14.67 -42.44
CA SER A 66 20.38 -14.72 -42.07
C SER A 66 20.07 -13.70 -40.99
N MET A 67 18.98 -12.95 -41.17
CA MET A 67 18.54 -11.89 -40.28
C MET A 67 17.15 -12.20 -39.73
N LEU A 68 17.01 -12.13 -38.41
CA LEU A 68 15.76 -12.34 -37.67
C LEU A 68 15.41 -11.05 -36.90
N SER A 69 14.23 -10.49 -37.15
CA SER A 69 13.71 -9.35 -36.38
C SER A 69 12.83 -9.84 -35.23
N VAL A 70 13.15 -9.43 -34.00
CA VAL A 70 12.40 -9.81 -32.80
C VAL A 70 12.21 -8.62 -31.86
N VAL A 71 11.13 -8.67 -31.09
CA VAL A 71 10.94 -7.76 -29.95
C VAL A 71 11.65 -8.36 -28.74
N LEU A 72 12.52 -7.59 -28.09
CA LEU A 72 13.28 -8.05 -26.94
C LEU A 72 12.38 -8.38 -25.76
N GLU A 73 12.43 -9.63 -25.35
CA GLU A 73 11.83 -10.13 -24.12
C GLU A 73 12.89 -10.31 -23.04
N PRO A 74 12.54 -10.08 -21.75
CA PRO A 74 13.47 -10.31 -20.65
C PRO A 74 13.82 -11.81 -20.56
N ASN A 75 15.12 -12.11 -20.43
CA ASN A 75 15.64 -13.48 -20.32
C ASN A 75 15.34 -14.40 -21.53
N SER A 76 15.20 -13.85 -22.74
CA SER A 76 14.97 -14.65 -23.96
C SER A 76 16.26 -14.96 -24.71
N THR A 77 16.49 -16.24 -25.00
CA THR A 77 17.63 -16.73 -25.79
C THR A 77 17.20 -17.00 -27.23
N TYR A 78 18.10 -16.80 -28.20
CA TYR A 78 17.87 -17.12 -29.60
C TYR A 78 19.02 -17.96 -30.14
N SER A 79 18.77 -18.79 -31.14
CA SER A 79 19.77 -19.70 -31.71
C SER A 79 19.61 -19.81 -33.22
N CYS A 80 20.74 -19.98 -33.90
CA CYS A 80 20.82 -20.07 -35.36
C CYS A 80 21.53 -21.38 -35.74
N GLN A 81 20.75 -22.35 -36.21
CA GLN A 81 21.25 -23.65 -36.65
C GLN A 81 21.48 -23.64 -38.16
N LEU A 82 22.70 -24.00 -38.60
CA LEU A 82 23.02 -24.21 -40.01
C LEU A 82 22.77 -25.66 -40.42
N ILE A 83 22.17 -25.84 -41.59
CA ILE A 83 21.87 -27.15 -42.16
C ILE A 83 22.68 -27.32 -43.45
N ASN A 84 23.68 -28.22 -43.41
CA ASN A 84 24.37 -28.67 -44.61
C ASN A 84 23.67 -29.92 -45.18
N PRO A 85 23.16 -29.87 -46.43
CA PRO A 85 22.37 -30.97 -47.00
C PRO A 85 23.21 -32.21 -47.36
N LEU A 86 24.53 -32.09 -47.53
CA LEU A 86 25.40 -33.21 -47.93
C LEU A 86 26.01 -33.95 -46.75
N LEU A 87 26.43 -33.24 -45.71
CA LEU A 87 27.09 -33.87 -44.58
C LEU A 87 26.10 -34.45 -43.57
N GLY A 88 24.84 -34.00 -43.55
CA GLY A 88 23.92 -34.28 -42.43
C GLY A 88 24.49 -33.80 -41.08
N GLU A 89 25.59 -33.05 -41.12
CA GLU A 89 26.34 -32.55 -39.98
C GLU A 89 25.79 -31.14 -39.70
N GLU A 90 24.97 -31.07 -38.67
CA GLU A 90 24.30 -29.86 -38.20
C GLU A 90 25.36 -28.96 -37.56
N GLY A 91 25.84 -27.96 -38.30
CA GLY A 91 26.68 -26.91 -37.75
C GLY A 91 25.85 -26.04 -36.82
N PHE A 92 25.86 -26.31 -35.52
CA PHE A 92 25.15 -25.51 -34.54
C PHE A 92 25.96 -24.27 -34.14
N ALA A 93 25.38 -23.08 -34.29
CA ALA A 93 25.75 -21.94 -33.47
C ALA A 93 24.57 -21.55 -32.58
N PHE A 94 24.89 -21.15 -31.36
CA PHE A 94 23.92 -20.55 -30.46
C PHE A 94 24.48 -19.23 -30.00
N VAL A 95 23.61 -18.23 -29.84
CA VAL A 95 24.00 -16.97 -29.21
C VAL A 95 23.00 -16.66 -28.12
N THR A 96 23.46 -16.81 -26.90
CA THR A 96 22.67 -16.49 -25.72
C THR A 96 22.62 -14.98 -25.57
N ILE A 97 21.55 -14.38 -26.07
CA ILE A 97 21.22 -12.99 -25.76
C ILE A 97 20.63 -13.03 -24.36
N THR A 98 21.45 -12.85 -23.34
CA THR A 98 20.93 -12.60 -22.00
C THR A 98 20.31 -11.20 -22.03
N GLY A 99 19.03 -11.11 -22.38
CA GLY A 99 18.26 -9.88 -22.20
C GLY A 99 18.48 -9.46 -20.75
N GLN A 100 19.23 -8.37 -20.57
CA GLN A 100 19.73 -7.96 -19.27
C GLN A 100 18.56 -7.98 -18.30
N ASN A 101 18.67 -8.85 -17.30
CA ASN A 101 17.67 -8.96 -16.26
C ASN A 101 17.49 -7.54 -15.73
N ILE A 102 16.32 -6.94 -15.95
CA ILE A 102 15.91 -5.68 -15.31
C ILE A 102 15.68 -6.04 -13.84
N ALA A 103 16.75 -6.43 -13.14
CA ALA A 103 16.87 -6.20 -11.73
C ALA A 103 16.76 -4.69 -11.62
N PHE A 104 15.67 -4.24 -11.00
CA PHE A 104 15.41 -2.83 -10.70
C PHE A 104 16.74 -2.10 -10.53
N PRO A 105 17.03 -1.07 -11.36
CA PRO A 105 18.34 -0.43 -11.36
C PRO A 105 18.68 -0.12 -9.91
N PRO A 106 19.93 -0.36 -9.45
CA PRO A 106 20.29 -0.16 -8.04
C PRO A 106 19.78 1.18 -7.49
N VAL A 107 19.72 2.20 -8.34
CA VAL A 107 19.09 3.51 -8.12
C VAL A 107 17.66 3.44 -7.58
N ALA A 108 16.77 2.62 -8.16
CA ALA A 108 15.39 2.44 -7.71
C ALA A 108 15.29 1.77 -6.32
N LEU A 109 16.27 0.93 -5.96
CA LEU A 109 16.36 0.38 -4.61
C LEU A 109 16.72 1.46 -3.59
N TRP A 110 17.66 2.35 -3.91
CA TRP A 110 18.01 3.46 -3.01
C TRP A 110 16.85 4.45 -2.83
N VAL A 111 16.07 4.72 -3.87
CA VAL A 111 14.90 5.60 -3.79
C VAL A 111 13.80 4.99 -2.92
N THR A 112 13.50 3.70 -3.06
CA THR A 112 12.48 3.03 -2.24
C THR A 112 12.89 2.94 -0.78
N VAL A 113 14.15 2.63 -0.51
CA VAL A 113 14.70 2.65 0.86
C VAL A 113 14.65 4.06 1.45
N GLY A 114 15.05 5.09 0.68
CA GLY A 114 14.99 6.48 1.11
C GLY A 114 13.56 6.93 1.44
N LEU A 115 12.60 6.62 0.58
CA LEU A 115 11.19 6.94 0.80
C LEU A 115 10.63 6.22 2.04
N ALA A 116 10.95 4.93 2.22
CA ALA A 116 10.51 4.16 3.38
C ALA A 116 11.05 4.75 4.69
N VAL A 117 12.34 5.12 4.72
CA VAL A 117 12.96 5.78 5.88
C VAL A 117 12.29 7.14 6.16
N CYS A 118 12.07 7.95 5.12
CA CYS A 118 11.36 9.23 5.27
C CYS A 118 9.95 9.06 5.84
N LEU A 119 9.17 8.09 5.33
CA LEU A 119 7.83 7.80 5.84
C LEU A 119 7.86 7.34 7.30
N LEU A 120 8.80 6.47 7.68
CA LEU A 120 8.97 6.03 9.07
C LEU A 120 9.29 7.20 10.01
N VAL A 121 10.20 8.09 9.62
CA VAL A 121 10.54 9.29 10.41
C VAL A 121 9.33 10.20 10.57
N LEU A 122 8.56 10.43 9.50
CA LEU A 122 7.32 11.22 9.56
C LEU A 122 6.29 10.59 10.50
N LEU A 123 6.08 9.27 10.42
CA LEU A 123 5.16 8.56 11.31
C LEU A 123 5.60 8.65 12.78
N ILE A 124 6.90 8.53 13.07
CA ILE A 124 7.44 8.68 14.42
C ILE A 124 7.23 10.11 14.92
N ALA A 125 7.50 11.13 14.10
CA ALA A 125 7.30 12.53 14.45
C ALA A 125 5.83 12.83 14.75
N LEU A 126 4.92 12.37 13.89
CA LEU A 126 3.47 12.51 14.10
C LEU A 126 3.04 11.79 15.39
N ALA A 127 3.51 10.56 15.63
CA ALA A 127 3.20 9.84 16.85
C ALA A 127 3.74 10.57 18.10
N ALA A 128 4.92 11.18 18.04
CA ALA A 128 5.49 11.95 19.13
C ALA A 128 4.68 13.22 19.42
N VAL A 129 4.26 13.95 18.38
CA VAL A 129 3.43 15.15 18.52
C VAL A 129 2.04 14.79 19.06
N CYS A 130 1.41 13.75 18.52
CA CYS A 130 0.12 13.25 19.03
C CYS A 130 0.22 12.84 20.51
N ARG A 131 1.28 12.12 20.90
CA ARG A 131 1.49 11.74 22.30
C ARG A 131 1.70 12.96 23.21
N ARG A 132 2.47 13.95 22.77
CA ARG A 132 2.66 15.20 23.54
C ARG A 132 1.34 15.94 23.72
N LYS A 133 0.56 16.09 22.65
CA LYS A 133 -0.74 16.77 22.69
C LYS A 133 -1.75 16.04 23.58
N ILE A 134 -1.85 14.71 23.48
CA ILE A 134 -2.73 13.91 24.34
C ILE A 134 -2.29 14.01 25.81
N LYS A 135 -0.98 14.04 26.08
CA LYS A 135 -0.45 14.18 27.44
C LYS A 135 -0.83 15.54 28.05
N GLU A 136 -0.66 16.63 27.29
CA GLU A 136 -1.06 17.98 27.71
C GLU A 136 -2.56 18.03 28.07
N THR A 137 -3.43 17.52 27.18
CA THR A 137 -4.88 17.51 27.43
C THR A 137 -5.29 16.62 28.61
N CYS A 138 -4.59 15.51 28.84
CA CYS A 138 -4.89 14.61 29.96
C CYS A 138 -4.47 15.21 31.31
N GLU A 139 -3.34 15.92 31.36
CA GLU A 139 -2.90 16.64 32.56
C GLU A 139 -3.86 17.78 32.92
N GLU A 140 -4.38 18.50 31.92
CA GLU A 140 -5.37 19.57 32.09
C GLU A 140 -6.71 19.01 32.59
N ALA A 141 -7.27 18.01 31.90
CA ALA A 141 -8.53 17.36 32.32
C ALA A 141 -8.45 16.72 33.73
N ARG A 142 -7.25 16.27 34.14
CA ARG A 142 -7.05 15.73 35.48
C ARG A 142 -7.12 16.81 36.56
N ARG A 143 -6.59 18.00 36.29
CA ARG A 143 -6.68 19.14 37.22
C ARG A 143 -8.12 19.61 37.36
N GLU A 144 -8.83 19.75 36.25
CA GLU A 144 -10.27 20.09 36.26
C GLU A 144 -11.10 19.04 37.03
N ALA A 145 -10.78 17.75 36.89
CA ALA A 145 -11.46 16.69 37.63
C ALA A 145 -11.11 16.66 39.13
N GLU A 146 -9.94 17.16 39.53
CA GLU A 146 -9.54 17.28 40.93
C GLU A 146 -10.24 18.47 41.59
N GLU A 147 -10.26 19.63 40.91
CA GLU A 147 -11.00 20.82 41.35
C GLU A 147 -12.51 20.58 41.44
N ALA A 148 -13.10 19.85 40.49
CA ALA A 148 -14.53 19.49 40.53
C ALA A 148 -14.87 18.61 41.75
N LYS A 149 -13.99 17.67 42.12
CA LYS A 149 -14.17 16.82 43.30
C LYS A 149 -14.10 17.62 44.60
N GLU A 150 -13.17 18.57 44.69
CA GLU A 150 -13.07 19.44 45.87
C GLU A 150 -14.34 20.28 46.06
N LEU A 151 -14.91 20.80 44.97
CA LEU A 151 -16.17 21.56 45.01
C LEU A 151 -17.36 20.68 45.40
N GLU A 152 -17.47 19.45 44.87
CA GLU A 152 -18.51 18.48 45.25
C GLU A 152 -18.41 18.09 46.73
N ASP A 153 -17.19 17.90 47.25
CA ASP A 153 -16.96 17.59 48.66
C ASP A 153 -17.35 18.76 49.58
N GLU A 154 -17.07 20.01 49.19
CA GLU A 154 -17.48 21.21 49.94
C GLU A 154 -19.00 21.46 49.87
N GLU A 155 -19.64 21.23 48.73
CA GLU A 155 -21.10 21.28 48.59
C GLU A 155 -21.79 20.21 49.47
N SER A 156 -21.25 19.00 49.49
CA SER A 156 -21.74 17.91 50.34
C SER A 156 -21.65 18.26 51.83
N LYS A 157 -20.52 18.82 52.29
CA LYS A 157 -20.33 19.28 53.68
C LYS A 157 -21.30 20.39 54.05
N THR A 158 -21.49 21.38 53.18
CA THR A 158 -22.40 22.50 53.43
C THR A 158 -23.87 22.05 53.44
N GLY A 159 -24.27 21.15 52.55
CA GLY A 159 -25.59 20.50 52.57
C GLY A 159 -25.83 19.70 53.86
N GLN A 160 -24.81 18.97 54.33
CA GLN A 160 -24.88 18.22 55.58
C GLN A 160 -24.95 19.15 56.81
N LEU A 161 -24.24 20.27 56.80
CA LEU A 161 -24.30 21.29 57.85
C LEU A 161 -25.68 21.96 57.89
N MET A 162 -26.23 22.36 56.74
CA MET A 162 -27.55 23.00 56.64
C MET A 162 -28.69 22.10 57.08
N SER A 163 -28.66 20.81 56.70
CA SER A 163 -29.66 19.84 57.15
C SER A 163 -29.63 19.63 58.67
N THR A 164 -28.42 19.60 59.25
CA THR A 164 -28.22 19.53 60.71
C THR A 164 -28.75 20.78 61.42
N TRP A 165 -28.48 21.97 60.88
CA TRP A 165 -28.95 23.25 61.43
C TRP A 165 -30.47 23.37 61.38
N SER A 166 -31.08 22.99 60.25
CA SER A 166 -32.53 22.95 60.05
C SER A 166 -33.21 22.03 61.07
N SER A 167 -32.64 20.84 61.30
CA SER A 167 -33.13 19.90 62.30
C SER A 167 -33.07 20.50 63.72
N ARG A 168 -31.97 21.20 64.06
CA ARG A 168 -31.82 21.93 65.33
C ARG A 168 -32.84 23.06 65.49
N VAL A 169 -33.08 23.85 64.45
CA VAL A 169 -34.07 24.95 64.47
C VAL A 169 -35.49 24.41 64.62
N LYS A 170 -35.82 23.33 63.90
CA LYS A 170 -37.14 22.68 63.96
C LYS A 170 -37.39 22.08 65.35
N ALA A 171 -36.39 21.47 65.98
CA ALA A 171 -36.50 21.00 67.38
C ALA A 171 -36.68 22.15 68.39
N LYS A 172 -36.07 23.32 68.14
CA LYS A 172 -36.20 24.51 68.99
C LYS A 172 -37.57 25.19 68.88
N ARG A 173 -38.19 25.19 67.69
CA ARG A 173 -39.53 25.74 67.44
C ARG A 173 -40.67 24.93 68.09
N ILE A 174 -40.44 23.66 68.41
CA ILE A 174 -41.44 22.78 69.05
C ILE A 174 -41.47 22.98 70.59
N LYS A 175 -40.63 23.86 71.15
CA LYS A 175 -40.53 24.10 72.61
C LYS A 175 -40.96 25.52 72.99
N GLU A 176 -42.16 25.93 72.61
CA GLU A 176 -42.85 27.09 73.20
C GLU A 176 -44.23 26.59 73.69
N PRO A 177 -44.47 26.46 75.01
CA PRO A 177 -45.80 26.14 75.54
C PRO A 177 -46.69 27.39 75.51
N GLY A 178 -47.58 27.48 74.51
CA GLY A 178 -48.69 28.42 74.55
C GLY A 178 -49.90 27.80 75.26
N PRO A 179 -50.52 28.47 76.23
CA PRO A 179 -51.75 27.99 76.86
C PRO A 179 -52.99 28.41 76.04
N ASP A 180 -53.93 27.46 75.99
CA ASP A 180 -55.39 27.62 75.91
C ASP A 180 -56.04 28.05 74.58
N GLY A 181 -56.32 27.02 73.75
CA GLY A 181 -57.66 26.73 73.20
C GLY A 181 -58.39 27.74 72.31
N GLU A 182 -58.50 27.44 71.02
CA GLU A 182 -59.80 27.34 70.32
C GLU A 182 -59.60 26.65 68.95
N GLN A 183 -60.62 25.89 68.54
CA GLN A 183 -60.62 25.01 67.39
C GLN A 183 -61.49 25.61 66.28
N GLU A 184 -60.95 25.74 65.07
CA GLU A 184 -61.74 25.94 63.85
C GLU A 184 -61.04 25.27 62.67
N MET A 185 -61.83 24.65 61.81
CA MET A 185 -61.42 23.79 60.71
C MET A 185 -61.70 24.50 59.40
N SER A 186 -60.74 24.59 58.47
CA SER A 186 -61.09 24.81 57.06
C SER A 186 -60.10 24.18 56.07
N LEU A 187 -60.73 23.53 55.09
CA LEU A 187 -60.19 22.76 53.97
C LEU A 187 -59.70 23.66 52.83
N ALA A 188 -58.59 23.27 52.21
CA ALA A 188 -58.33 23.29 50.76
C ALA A 188 -56.98 22.61 50.55
N GLY A 189 -56.73 21.68 49.64
CA GLY A 189 -57.45 21.12 48.52
C GLY A 189 -56.37 20.27 47.81
N ASN A 190 -56.67 19.01 47.50
CA ASN A 190 -55.76 18.18 46.72
C ASN A 190 -55.73 18.70 45.28
N PRO A 191 -54.58 18.62 44.59
CA PRO A 191 -54.56 17.69 43.46
C PRO A 191 -53.29 16.81 43.43
N SER A 192 -53.48 15.57 43.00
CA SER A 192 -52.42 14.62 42.66
C SER A 192 -51.94 14.82 41.19
N PRO A 193 -50.97 14.03 40.69
CA PRO A 193 -49.58 14.41 40.42
C PRO A 193 -49.28 14.55 38.90
N PRO A 194 -48.00 14.73 38.52
CA PRO A 194 -47.51 13.98 37.38
C PRO A 194 -46.35 13.06 37.76
N ILE A 195 -46.48 11.84 37.25
CA ILE A 195 -45.46 10.81 37.19
C ILE A 195 -44.36 11.28 36.23
N HIS A 196 -43.10 11.22 36.66
CA HIS A 196 -41.98 11.02 35.75
C HIS A 196 -40.93 10.13 36.42
N GLN A 197 -40.63 9.02 35.76
CA GLN A 197 -39.60 8.05 36.15
C GLN A 197 -38.18 8.51 35.80
N PRO A 198 -37.15 7.90 36.41
CA PRO A 198 -35.74 8.17 36.18
C PRO A 198 -35.16 7.39 34.98
N GLY A 199 -34.11 7.93 34.33
CA GLY A 199 -33.41 7.36 33.17
C GLY A 199 -33.95 7.93 31.84
N ASP A 200 -33.19 8.45 30.88
CA ASP A 200 -31.83 8.14 30.46
C ASP A 200 -31.06 9.41 30.07
N TYR A 201 -29.88 9.60 30.67
CA TYR A 201 -28.86 10.53 30.18
C TYR A 201 -27.76 9.72 29.50
N PHE A 202 -28.07 8.96 28.44
CA PHE A 202 -27.06 8.34 27.57
C PHE A 202 -27.73 7.80 26.29
N GLN A 203 -27.72 8.58 25.19
CA GLN A 203 -27.38 8.13 23.83
C GLN A 203 -27.67 9.25 22.81
N ARG A 204 -26.66 9.53 21.97
CA ARG A 204 -26.63 10.35 20.72
C ARG A 204 -26.18 11.81 20.92
N PRO A 205 -25.12 12.20 20.21
CA PRO A 205 -25.21 12.34 18.76
C PRO A 205 -24.34 11.32 18.00
N LEU A 206 -24.99 10.42 17.27
CA LEU A 206 -24.39 9.73 16.13
C LEU A 206 -25.35 9.81 14.93
N GLN A 207 -25.57 11.01 14.41
CA GLN A 207 -26.23 11.21 13.12
C GLN A 207 -25.48 12.14 12.14
N ASN A 208 -24.25 12.54 12.45
CA ASN A 208 -23.44 13.35 11.52
C ASN A 208 -22.41 12.55 10.70
N VAL A 209 -22.35 11.22 10.83
CA VAL A 209 -21.40 10.39 10.04
C VAL A 209 -22.04 9.74 8.81
N LYS A 210 -23.38 9.67 8.71
CA LYS A 210 -24.05 9.06 7.55
C LYS A 210 -24.36 10.02 6.39
N ALA A 211 -24.14 11.33 6.55
CA ALA A 211 -24.34 12.31 5.47
C ALA A 211 -23.04 12.71 4.74
N ALA A 212 -21.86 12.34 5.24
CA ALA A 212 -20.57 12.71 4.62
C ALA A 212 -19.98 11.63 3.69
N LEU A 213 -20.57 10.43 3.63
CA LEU A 213 -20.13 9.32 2.78
C LEU A 213 -20.98 9.11 1.51
N SER A 214 -21.87 10.05 1.18
CA SER A 214 -22.63 10.03 -0.08
C SER A 214 -22.24 11.15 -1.06
N ARG A 215 -21.14 11.86 -0.80
CA ARG A 215 -20.52 12.81 -1.75
C ARG A 215 -18.99 12.72 -1.68
N ARG A 216 -18.45 11.59 -2.10
CA ARG A 216 -17.15 11.46 -2.76
C ARG A 216 -17.14 10.19 -3.58
#